data_AF-A0A8B8ZUW9-F1
#
_entry.id   AF-A0A8B8ZUW9-F1
#
_cell.length_a   1.000
_cell.length_b   1.000
_cell.length_c   1.000
_cell.angle_alpha   90.00
_cell.angle_beta   90.00
_cell.angle_gamma   90.00
#
_symmetry.space_group_name_H-M   'P 1'
#
loop_
_entity.id
_entity.type
_entity.pdbx_description
1 polymer ?
#
loop_
_entity_poly.entity_id
_entity_poly.type
_entity_poly.pdbx_seq_one_letter_code
_entity_poly.pdbx_strand_id
1 'polypeptide(L)'
;MRRLEFSCGFPLLSQRITHQVARRDLPLPTRCRRRPHLGIFRSGITLSEGMATRNIDTSNARKKEVKKETRLGLTYKKDKDFGEWYSEVCVAGEMIEYYDISGCYILRPWTMAIWEMLQAFFDPEIKKMNIKNAYFPLFVTENVLQKEKDHIEGFAPEVAWVTKSGQSEMEIPVAIRPTSETVMYAYYSKWIRGHRDLPLKLNQWCNVVRWEFSHPTPFIRSREFLWQEGHTAFATKDEADQEVLEILELYRRIYEELLAIPVIKGKKSELEKFAGGLYTTSVEAFVPNTGRGIQGATSHCLGQNFAKMFQINFENEKGEKAMVWQNSWAYSTRTIGVMVMVHGDDKGLVLPPKVAAVQVIVIPVPYKDADAQAIFDACTSTVDTLCKAGFRAEVDLRDNYSPGWKYSHWEMKGVPLRLEIGPKDLANNQVDKELIIFLVHS
;
A
#
# COMPACT_ATOMS: atom_id res chain seq x y z
N MET A 1 -8.30 -30.21 -52.92
CA MET A 1 -8.50 -31.18 -51.82
C MET A 1 -8.59 -30.41 -50.52
N ARG A 2 -9.79 -30.43 -49.93
CA ARG A 2 -10.27 -29.93 -48.62
C ARG A 2 -9.56 -28.70 -48.00
N ARG A 3 -9.99 -27.54 -48.50
CA ARG A 3 -10.20 -26.29 -47.74
C ARG A 3 -11.29 -26.51 -46.69
N LEU A 4 -11.15 -25.88 -45.52
CA LEU A 4 -12.27 -25.41 -44.72
C LEU A 4 -11.94 -24.00 -44.23
N GLU A 5 -12.61 -23.05 -44.87
CA GLU A 5 -12.63 -21.62 -44.62
C GLU A 5 -13.51 -21.35 -43.39
N PHE A 6 -13.06 -20.49 -42.46
CA PHE A 6 -13.97 -19.84 -41.52
C PHE A 6 -14.28 -18.44 -42.05
N SER A 7 -15.54 -18.26 -42.43
CA SER A 7 -16.09 -17.04 -43.01
C SER A 7 -16.25 -15.93 -41.97
N CYS A 8 -15.72 -14.75 -42.29
CA CYS A 8 -16.15 -13.46 -41.77
C CYS A 8 -17.66 -13.25 -41.94
N GLY A 9 -18.31 -12.67 -40.93
CA GLY A 9 -19.70 -12.23 -41.00
C GLY A 9 -20.08 -11.30 -39.85
N PHE A 10 -19.62 -10.05 -39.89
CA PHE A 10 -20.14 -8.95 -39.06
C PHE A 10 -20.94 -8.01 -39.98
N PRO A 11 -22.23 -7.75 -39.72
CA PRO A 11 -22.95 -6.67 -40.40
C PRO A 11 -22.58 -5.33 -39.76
N LEU A 12 -22.02 -4.45 -40.58
CA LEU A 12 -21.92 -3.01 -40.35
C LEU A 12 -23.33 -2.41 -40.23
N LEU A 13 -23.65 -1.81 -39.07
CA LEU A 13 -24.68 -0.77 -38.99
C LEU A 13 -24.02 0.54 -38.54
N SER A 14 -23.89 1.43 -39.52
CA SER A 14 -23.49 2.81 -39.37
C SER A 14 -24.58 3.60 -38.66
N GLN A 15 -24.29 4.14 -37.47
CA GLN A 15 -24.95 5.36 -37.00
C GLN A 15 -23.89 6.32 -36.46
N ARG A 16 -23.70 7.41 -37.22
CA ARG A 16 -22.97 8.61 -36.84
C ARG A 16 -23.74 9.31 -35.73
N ILE A 17 -23.14 9.42 -34.55
CA ILE A 17 -23.56 10.41 -33.55
C ILE A 17 -22.46 11.46 -33.50
N THR A 18 -22.73 12.59 -34.16
CA THR A 18 -21.98 13.83 -34.07
C THR A 18 -22.26 14.50 -32.73
N HIS A 19 -21.30 14.51 -31.81
CA HIS A 19 -21.31 15.46 -30.70
C HIS A 19 -20.48 16.70 -31.09
N GLN A 20 -21.20 17.78 -31.40
CA GLN A 20 -20.66 19.13 -31.43
C GLN A 20 -20.16 19.51 -30.03
N VAL A 21 -18.85 19.71 -29.88
CA VAL A 21 -18.31 20.49 -28.76
C VAL A 21 -18.10 21.90 -29.29
N ALA A 22 -18.98 22.81 -28.88
CA ALA A 22 -18.87 24.23 -29.15
C ALA A 22 -17.64 24.81 -28.44
N ARG A 23 -16.69 25.31 -29.23
CA ARG A 23 -15.66 26.26 -28.77
C ARG A 23 -16.35 27.56 -28.37
N ARG A 24 -16.14 28.02 -27.14
CA ARG A 24 -16.35 29.42 -26.75
C ARG A 24 -15.00 30.01 -26.38
N ASP A 25 -14.57 30.94 -27.22
CA ASP A 25 -13.43 31.82 -27.00
C ASP A 25 -13.73 32.82 -25.87
N LEU A 26 -12.81 32.93 -24.90
CA LEU A 26 -12.71 34.06 -23.97
C LEU A 26 -11.22 34.42 -23.78
N PRO A 27 -10.90 35.72 -23.56
CA PRO A 27 -9.65 36.31 -24.03
C PRO A 27 -8.51 36.33 -23.00
N LEU A 28 -7.28 36.30 -23.52
CA LEU A 28 -6.04 36.51 -22.79
C LEU A 28 -5.90 37.97 -22.30
N PRO A 29 -5.44 38.21 -21.06
CA PRO A 29 -4.95 39.53 -20.68
C PRO A 29 -3.45 39.69 -20.93
N THR A 30 -3.14 40.89 -21.41
CA THR A 30 -1.87 41.44 -21.88
C THR A 30 -0.85 41.76 -20.78
N ARG A 31 0.44 41.72 -21.18
CA ARG A 31 1.65 42.28 -20.55
C ARG A 31 1.43 43.53 -19.69
N CYS A 32 2.15 43.62 -18.55
CA CYS A 32 2.75 44.88 -18.11
C CYS A 32 4.03 44.73 -17.26
N ARG A 33 5.13 45.26 -17.82
CA ARG A 33 6.31 45.98 -17.28
C ARG A 33 7.23 45.42 -16.17
N ARG A 34 8.53 45.55 -16.49
CA ARG A 34 9.77 45.33 -15.70
C ARG A 34 10.08 46.50 -14.74
N ARG A 35 10.86 46.18 -13.67
CA ARG A 35 12.05 46.88 -13.05
C ARG A 35 11.96 46.97 -11.48
N PRO A 36 13.06 47.18 -10.71
CA PRO A 36 14.10 46.19 -10.37
C PRO A 36 14.56 46.20 -8.87
N HIS A 37 15.42 45.24 -8.50
CA HIS A 37 16.47 45.23 -7.44
C HIS A 37 16.22 45.72 -5.99
N LEU A 38 16.48 44.83 -5.01
CA LEU A 38 17.33 44.95 -3.79
C LEU A 38 16.96 43.74 -2.88
N GLY A 39 17.80 43.05 -2.12
CA GLY A 39 19.22 43.13 -1.82
C GLY A 39 19.60 41.84 -1.06
N ILE A 40 20.82 41.39 -1.28
CA ILE A 40 21.44 40.21 -0.67
C ILE A 40 21.92 40.60 0.72
N PHE A 41 21.45 39.93 1.78
CA PHE A 41 22.05 40.03 3.11
C PHE A 41 23.24 39.06 3.22
N ARG A 42 24.45 39.61 3.23
CA ARG A 42 25.68 38.94 3.68
C ARG A 42 26.00 39.44 5.09
N SER A 43 26.01 38.55 6.08
CA SER A 43 26.65 38.80 7.37
C SER A 43 28.13 38.44 7.26
N GLY A 44 29.00 39.43 7.40
CA GLY A 44 30.44 39.25 7.48
C GLY A 44 30.89 38.86 8.89
N ILE A 45 31.87 37.97 8.96
CA ILE A 45 32.82 37.89 10.07
C ILE A 45 34.20 37.82 9.43
N THR A 46 34.98 38.89 9.68
CA THR A 46 36.41 39.01 9.40
C THR A 46 37.22 38.29 10.45
N LEU A 47 38.18 37.45 10.05
CA LEU A 47 39.36 37.13 10.83
C LEU A 47 40.59 37.06 9.91
N SER A 48 41.70 37.52 10.46
CA SER A 48 42.95 37.98 9.87
C SER A 48 43.93 36.87 9.42
N GLU A 49 44.92 37.32 8.67
CA GLU A 49 46.05 36.63 8.02
C GLU A 49 46.87 35.66 8.90
N GLY A 50 47.47 34.65 8.24
CA GLY A 50 48.48 33.75 8.80
C GLY A 50 49.04 32.79 7.76
N MET A 51 50.17 33.17 7.17
CA MET A 51 50.90 32.48 6.10
C MET A 51 51.73 31.30 6.65
N ALA A 52 51.61 30.10 6.06
CA ALA A 52 52.65 29.06 6.14
C ALA A 52 52.48 28.02 5.02
N THR A 53 53.26 28.17 3.96
CA THR A 53 53.51 27.15 2.93
C THR A 53 54.33 26.00 3.52
N ARG A 54 53.83 24.77 3.46
CA ARG A 54 54.64 23.55 3.64
C ARG A 54 54.52 22.69 2.38
N ASN A 55 55.64 22.57 1.67
CA ASN A 55 55.86 21.55 0.64
C ASN A 55 55.80 20.17 1.30
N ILE A 56 54.99 19.27 0.76
CA ILE A 56 55.07 17.83 1.04
C ILE A 56 55.19 17.11 -0.30
N ASP A 57 56.27 16.34 -0.40
CA ASP A 57 56.67 15.49 -1.52
C ASP A 57 55.56 14.58 -2.01
N THR A 58 55.40 14.53 -3.33
CA THR A 58 54.52 13.59 -4.03
C THR A 58 55.36 12.46 -4.60
N SER A 59 55.51 11.36 -3.86
CA SER A 59 55.86 10.07 -4.45
C SER A 59 55.31 8.91 -3.61
N ASN A 60 54.74 7.92 -4.31
CA ASN A 60 54.08 6.69 -3.82
C ASN A 60 52.66 6.79 -3.27
N ALA A 61 51.68 6.96 -4.18
CA ALA A 61 50.32 6.47 -3.96
C ALA A 61 50.03 5.30 -4.93
N ARG A 62 49.97 4.07 -4.39
CA ARG A 62 49.37 2.93 -5.08
C ARG A 62 47.94 3.31 -5.46
N LYS A 63 47.58 3.20 -6.75
CA LYS A 63 46.19 3.34 -7.22
C LYS A 63 45.34 2.27 -6.55
N LYS A 64 44.67 2.60 -5.43
CA LYS A 64 43.46 1.91 -5.01
C LYS A 64 42.39 2.24 -6.06
N GLU A 65 41.87 1.23 -6.75
CA GLU A 65 40.63 1.37 -7.48
C GLU A 65 39.55 1.84 -6.51
N VAL A 66 39.15 3.10 -6.63
CA VAL A 66 37.97 3.61 -5.97
C VAL A 66 36.79 3.02 -6.74
N LYS A 67 36.19 1.96 -6.21
CA LYS A 67 34.82 1.57 -6.62
C LYS A 67 34.00 2.86 -6.51
N LYS A 68 33.48 3.36 -7.63
CA LYS A 68 32.47 4.42 -7.62
C LYS A 68 31.25 3.83 -6.93
N GLU A 69 31.18 3.95 -5.62
CA GLU A 69 29.94 3.69 -4.89
C GLU A 69 28.89 4.63 -5.45
N THR A 70 27.89 4.04 -6.09
CA THR A 70 26.66 4.75 -6.40
C THR A 70 26.12 5.28 -5.07
N ARG A 71 25.81 6.59 -4.97
CA ARG A 71 25.18 7.21 -3.77
C ARG A 71 23.76 6.68 -3.47
N LEU A 72 23.41 5.53 -4.02
CA LEU A 72 22.12 4.85 -3.90
C LEU A 72 22.15 3.74 -2.84
N GLY A 73 23.29 3.40 -2.25
CA GLY A 73 23.35 2.36 -1.20
C GLY A 73 22.69 2.85 0.09
N LEU A 74 22.16 1.91 0.88
CA LEU A 74 21.67 2.18 2.24
C LEU A 74 22.85 2.50 3.17
N THR A 75 22.64 3.50 4.03
CA THR A 75 23.58 3.91 5.07
C THR A 75 23.51 2.96 6.26
N TYR A 76 22.29 2.53 6.61
CA TYR A 76 22.02 1.72 7.79
C TYR A 76 21.95 0.24 7.45
N LYS A 77 22.30 -0.60 8.44
CA LYS A 77 22.32 -2.06 8.30
C LYS A 77 21.13 -2.67 9.01
N LYS A 78 20.41 -3.59 8.35
CA LYS A 78 19.16 -4.18 8.89
C LYS A 78 19.36 -4.80 10.27
N ASP A 79 20.47 -5.51 10.46
CA ASP A 79 20.79 -6.23 11.71
C ASP A 79 21.33 -5.35 12.84
N LYS A 80 21.74 -4.10 12.54
CA LYS A 80 22.34 -3.19 13.54
C LYS A 80 21.43 -2.03 13.89
N ASP A 81 20.82 -1.42 12.88
CA ASP A 81 20.14 -0.13 12.96
C ASP A 81 18.71 -0.24 12.38
N PHE A 82 17.96 -1.27 12.78
CA PHE A 82 16.71 -1.68 12.13
C PHE A 82 15.70 -0.55 11.89
N GLY A 83 15.50 0.34 12.86
CA GLY A 83 14.53 1.45 12.73
C GLY A 83 14.93 2.47 11.67
N GLU A 84 16.21 2.82 11.63
CA GLU A 84 16.78 3.75 10.64
C GLU A 84 16.85 3.10 9.26
N TRP A 85 17.31 1.84 9.20
CA TRP A 85 17.28 1.02 7.98
C TRP A 85 15.87 0.95 7.38
N TYR A 86 14.85 0.66 8.20
CA TYR A 86 13.47 0.55 7.73
C TYR A 86 12.95 1.86 7.14
N SER A 87 13.24 2.98 7.80
CA SER A 87 12.85 4.29 7.32
C SER A 87 13.58 4.65 6.02
N GLU A 88 14.89 4.41 5.96
CA GLU A 88 15.72 4.67 4.79
C GLU A 88 15.28 3.83 3.59
N VAL A 89 15.03 2.52 3.76
CA VAL A 89 14.62 1.65 2.66
C VAL A 89 13.24 2.00 2.10
N CYS A 90 12.29 2.42 2.95
CA CYS A 90 10.98 2.85 2.49
C CYS A 90 11.05 4.13 1.62
N VAL A 91 11.97 5.05 1.95
CA VAL A 91 12.17 6.29 1.17
C VAL A 91 13.01 6.02 -0.08
N ALA A 92 14.16 5.36 0.06
CA ALA A 92 15.08 5.07 -1.04
C ALA A 92 14.47 4.14 -2.09
N GLY A 93 13.61 3.20 -1.68
CA GLY A 93 12.80 2.36 -2.56
C GLY A 93 11.62 3.09 -3.23
N GLU A 94 11.44 4.37 -2.94
CA GLU A 94 10.34 5.21 -3.44
C GLU A 94 8.95 4.70 -3.07
N MET A 95 8.82 4.06 -1.90
CA MET A 95 7.52 3.60 -1.38
C MET A 95 6.73 4.75 -0.77
N ILE A 96 7.41 5.61 -0.01
CA ILE A 96 6.80 6.74 0.67
C ILE A 96 7.56 8.04 0.45
N GLU A 97 6.87 9.15 0.75
CA GLU A 97 7.48 10.43 1.07
C GLU A 97 7.01 10.85 2.48
N TYR A 98 7.88 11.47 3.27
CA TYR A 98 7.48 12.08 4.52
C TYR A 98 6.57 13.28 4.23
N TYR A 99 5.47 13.37 4.96
CA TYR A 99 4.58 14.52 4.90
C TYR A 99 4.87 15.50 6.04
N ASP A 100 4.54 16.77 5.84
CA ASP A 100 4.78 17.82 6.83
C ASP A 100 4.00 17.60 8.15
N ILE A 101 2.94 16.80 8.10
CA ILE A 101 2.19 16.36 9.28
C ILE A 101 2.79 15.05 9.79
N SER A 102 3.32 15.09 11.02
CA SER A 102 3.87 13.90 11.69
C SER A 102 2.88 12.74 11.71
N GLY A 103 3.36 11.56 11.34
CA GLY A 103 2.57 10.33 11.27
C GLY A 103 1.72 10.19 10.02
N CYS A 104 1.77 11.14 9.10
CA CYS A 104 1.20 11.03 7.76
C CYS A 104 2.32 10.82 6.74
N TYR A 105 2.06 9.99 5.73
CA TYR A 105 3.03 9.63 4.71
C TYR A 105 2.34 9.62 3.35
N ILE A 106 2.99 10.16 2.32
CA ILE A 106 2.49 10.04 0.96
C ILE A 106 2.81 8.63 0.47
N LEU A 107 1.78 7.87 0.10
CA LEU A 107 1.96 6.56 -0.52
C LEU A 107 2.25 6.76 -2.02
N ARG A 108 3.50 6.55 -2.44
CA ARG A 108 3.94 6.73 -3.83
C ARG A 108 3.43 5.59 -4.73
N PRO A 109 3.49 5.73 -6.08
CA PRO A 109 2.98 4.72 -7.00
C PRO A 109 3.51 3.30 -6.76
N TRP A 110 4.77 3.16 -6.30
CA TRP A 110 5.36 1.85 -5.99
C TRP A 110 4.60 1.11 -4.88
N THR A 111 4.15 1.84 -3.87
CA THR A 111 3.31 1.34 -2.78
C THR A 111 1.87 1.12 -3.22
N MET A 112 1.30 2.09 -3.95
CA MET A 112 -0.09 2.00 -4.37
C MET A 112 -0.32 0.79 -5.29
N ALA A 113 0.64 0.45 -6.16
CA ALA A 113 0.57 -0.77 -6.96
C ALA A 113 0.46 -2.05 -6.09
N ILE A 114 1.22 -2.14 -4.99
CA ILE A 114 1.12 -3.26 -4.04
C ILE A 114 -0.28 -3.29 -3.41
N TRP A 115 -0.76 -2.14 -2.92
CA TRP A 115 -2.08 -2.04 -2.29
C TRP A 115 -3.22 -2.42 -3.26
N GLU A 116 -3.15 -1.97 -4.51
CA GLU A 116 -4.10 -2.30 -5.57
C GLU A 116 -4.09 -3.80 -5.89
N MET A 117 -2.93 -4.47 -5.87
CA MET A 117 -2.84 -5.92 -6.05
C MET A 117 -3.45 -6.70 -4.88
N LEU A 118 -3.25 -6.24 -3.64
CA LEU A 118 -3.91 -6.82 -2.47
C LEU A 118 -5.43 -6.65 -2.54
N GLN A 119 -5.90 -5.47 -2.93
CA GLN A 119 -7.31 -5.19 -3.16
C GLN A 119 -7.89 -6.05 -4.27
N ALA A 120 -7.20 -6.17 -5.41
CA ALA A 120 -7.64 -6.96 -6.56
C ALA A 120 -7.71 -8.46 -6.26
N PHE A 121 -6.96 -8.95 -5.28
CA PHE A 121 -7.10 -10.31 -4.76
C PHE A 121 -8.26 -10.43 -3.78
N PHE A 122 -8.31 -9.57 -2.76
CA PHE A 122 -9.23 -9.74 -1.65
C PHE A 122 -10.69 -9.46 -2.05
N ASP A 123 -10.90 -8.45 -2.91
CA ASP A 123 -12.23 -7.97 -3.28
C ASP A 123 -13.08 -9.02 -4.04
N PRO A 124 -12.54 -9.76 -5.03
CA PRO A 124 -13.24 -10.90 -5.62
C PRO A 124 -13.52 -12.05 -4.63
N GLU A 125 -12.62 -12.31 -3.68
CA GLU A 125 -12.80 -13.40 -2.71
C GLU A 125 -13.97 -13.12 -1.77
N ILE A 126 -14.06 -11.91 -1.21
CA ILE A 126 -15.21 -11.54 -0.36
C ILE A 126 -16.52 -11.46 -1.16
N LYS A 127 -16.47 -11.13 -2.45
CA LYS A 127 -17.65 -11.16 -3.34
C LYS A 127 -18.19 -12.58 -3.54
N LYS A 128 -17.33 -13.60 -3.58
CA LYS A 128 -17.77 -15.02 -3.60
C LYS A 128 -18.55 -15.39 -2.33
N MET A 129 -18.30 -14.69 -1.22
CA MET A 129 -19.02 -14.83 0.05
C MET A 129 -20.28 -13.95 0.14
N ASN A 130 -20.71 -13.35 -0.98
CA ASN A 130 -21.83 -12.41 -1.09
C ASN A 130 -21.67 -11.10 -0.27
N ILE A 131 -20.44 -10.72 0.07
CA ILE A 131 -20.15 -9.43 0.71
C ILE A 131 -20.17 -8.34 -0.36
N LYS A 132 -20.85 -7.22 -0.07
CA LYS A 132 -21.01 -6.11 -1.00
C LYS A 132 -20.21 -4.90 -0.54
N ASN A 133 -19.52 -4.25 -1.48
CA ASN A 133 -18.87 -2.98 -1.17
C ASN A 133 -19.90 -1.87 -1.00
N ALA A 134 -19.70 -1.05 0.01
CA ALA A 134 -20.41 0.18 0.29
C ALA A 134 -19.40 1.29 0.64
N TYR A 135 -19.89 2.50 0.84
CA TYR A 135 -19.08 3.60 1.35
C TYR A 135 -19.89 4.41 2.33
N PHE A 136 -19.43 4.47 3.58
CA PHE A 136 -20.01 5.33 4.60
C PHE A 136 -19.18 6.61 4.73
N PRO A 137 -19.82 7.74 5.11
CA PRO A 137 -19.12 9.01 5.29
C PRO A 137 -17.95 8.95 6.29
N LEU A 138 -16.97 9.80 6.08
CA LEU A 138 -15.80 9.96 6.96
C LEU A 138 -16.16 10.59 8.31
N PHE A 139 -17.15 11.49 8.32
CA PHE A 139 -17.52 12.27 9.49
C PHE A 139 -18.55 11.56 10.36
N VAL A 140 -18.35 11.64 11.67
CA VAL A 140 -19.21 11.06 12.70
C VAL A 140 -19.61 12.15 13.68
N THR A 141 -20.87 12.18 14.10
CA THR A 141 -21.32 13.13 15.11
C THR A 141 -20.91 12.66 16.51
N GLU A 142 -20.68 13.61 17.41
CA GLU A 142 -20.30 13.31 18.80
C GLU A 142 -21.30 12.37 19.50
N ASN A 143 -22.60 12.62 19.32
CA ASN A 143 -23.67 11.83 19.93
C ASN A 143 -23.60 10.33 19.55
N VAL A 144 -23.10 10.01 18.36
CA VAL A 144 -23.00 8.62 17.90
C VAL A 144 -21.75 7.95 18.48
N LEU A 145 -20.63 8.68 18.60
CA LEU A 145 -19.41 8.18 19.26
C LEU A 145 -19.57 7.99 20.76
N GLN A 146 -20.29 8.89 21.44
CA GLN A 146 -20.51 8.78 22.89
C GLN A 146 -21.26 7.50 23.27
N LYS A 147 -22.18 7.02 22.43
CA LYS A 147 -22.88 5.73 22.65
C LYS A 147 -21.92 4.55 22.78
N GLU A 148 -20.83 4.56 22.02
CA GLU A 148 -19.80 3.52 22.08
C GLU A 148 -18.99 3.60 23.38
N LYS A 149 -18.59 4.81 23.77
CA LYS A 149 -17.83 5.07 24.99
C LYS A 149 -18.57 4.63 26.26
N ASP A 150 -19.88 4.81 26.31
CA ASP A 150 -20.70 4.45 27.48
C ASP A 150 -20.82 2.94 27.69
N HIS A 151 -20.52 2.14 26.66
CA HIS A 151 -20.74 0.69 26.65
C HIS A 151 -19.45 -0.13 26.45
N ILE A 152 -18.35 0.52 26.09
CA ILE A 152 -17.04 -0.13 25.90
C ILE A 152 -16.02 0.49 26.87
N GLU A 153 -15.77 -0.23 27.96
CA GLU A 153 -14.78 0.16 28.97
C GLU A 153 -13.37 0.22 28.35
N GLY A 154 -12.68 1.34 28.54
CA GLY A 154 -11.33 1.55 27.99
C GLY A 154 -11.26 2.16 26.58
N PHE A 155 -12.38 2.51 25.95
CA PHE A 155 -12.36 3.23 24.67
C PHE A 155 -11.90 4.68 24.87
N ALA A 156 -10.61 4.94 24.63
CA ALA A 156 -10.06 6.29 24.47
C ALA A 156 -10.07 6.62 22.97
N PRO A 157 -11.00 7.46 22.49
CA PRO A 157 -11.04 7.79 21.07
C PRO A 157 -9.79 8.63 20.77
N GLU A 158 -8.80 8.06 20.08
CA GLU A 158 -7.74 8.82 19.40
C GLU A 158 -8.34 9.55 18.19
N VAL A 159 -9.36 10.35 18.44
CA VAL A 159 -10.25 10.93 17.44
C VAL A 159 -9.80 12.33 17.12
N ALA A 160 -9.64 12.60 15.83
CA ALA A 160 -9.48 13.95 15.31
C ALA A 160 -10.85 14.62 15.17
N TRP A 161 -10.98 15.83 15.71
CA TRP A 161 -12.21 16.62 15.65
C TRP A 161 -12.08 17.76 14.65
N VAL A 162 -13.16 17.97 13.89
CA VAL A 162 -13.38 19.16 13.06
C VAL A 162 -14.32 20.08 13.81
N THR A 163 -13.81 21.23 14.22
CA THR A 163 -14.53 22.24 15.02
C THR A 163 -14.79 23.54 14.26
N LYS A 164 -14.16 23.74 13.09
CA LYS A 164 -14.27 24.96 12.27
C LYS A 164 -14.47 24.63 10.81
N SER A 165 -15.22 25.48 10.12
CA SER A 165 -15.33 25.50 8.66
C SER A 165 -14.91 26.88 8.14
N GLY A 166 -13.80 26.94 7.40
CA GLY A 166 -13.17 28.21 7.05
C GLY A 166 -12.74 28.98 8.30
N GLN A 167 -13.39 30.11 8.58
CA GLN A 167 -13.16 30.93 9.78
C GLN A 167 -14.31 30.85 10.80
N SER A 168 -15.38 30.12 10.50
CA SER A 168 -16.55 30.00 11.36
C SER A 168 -16.45 28.78 12.27
N GLU A 169 -16.70 28.95 13.57
CA GLU A 169 -16.88 27.84 14.50
C GLU A 169 -18.12 27.04 14.12
N MET A 170 -18.03 25.72 14.22
CA MET A 170 -19.18 24.83 14.02
C MET A 170 -20.02 24.79 15.29
N GLU A 171 -21.34 24.85 15.14
CA GLU A 171 -22.28 24.71 16.27
C GLU A 171 -22.17 23.32 16.92
N ILE A 172 -21.97 22.28 16.09
CA ILE A 172 -21.79 20.90 16.53
C ILE A 172 -20.50 20.37 15.90
N PRO A 173 -19.45 20.09 16.69
CA PRO A 173 -18.23 19.44 16.20
C PRO A 173 -18.52 18.08 15.57
N VAL A 174 -17.75 17.73 14.56
CA VAL A 174 -17.78 16.40 13.94
C VAL A 174 -16.43 15.72 14.06
N ALA A 175 -16.44 14.43 14.32
CA ALA A 175 -15.24 13.61 14.40
C ALA A 175 -14.89 13.03 13.03
N ILE A 176 -13.61 12.82 12.79
CA ILE A 176 -13.11 11.95 11.72
C ILE A 176 -13.11 10.51 12.25
N ARG A 177 -13.67 9.56 11.50
CA ARG A 177 -13.83 8.19 12.01
C ARG A 177 -12.47 7.52 12.35
N PRO A 178 -12.35 6.92 13.54
CA PRO A 178 -11.25 6.00 13.86
C PRO A 178 -11.56 4.54 13.47
N THR A 179 -12.85 4.26 13.23
CA THR A 179 -13.47 2.99 12.80
C THR A 179 -14.94 3.26 12.45
N SER A 180 -15.63 2.38 11.70
CA SER A 180 -16.98 2.66 11.20
C SER A 180 -18.14 1.97 11.94
N GLU A 181 -17.92 1.23 13.04
CA GLU A 181 -18.99 0.59 13.81
C GLU A 181 -20.12 1.58 14.16
N THR A 182 -19.75 2.69 14.78
CA THR A 182 -20.69 3.77 15.16
C THR A 182 -21.38 4.40 13.96
N VAL A 183 -20.66 4.55 12.84
CA VAL A 183 -21.19 5.14 11.60
C VAL A 183 -22.21 4.22 10.94
N MET A 184 -21.94 2.92 10.90
CA MET A 184 -22.70 1.93 10.14
C MET A 184 -23.90 1.39 10.94
N TYR A 185 -23.71 1.09 12.22
CA TYR A 185 -24.69 0.34 13.02
C TYR A 185 -25.97 1.12 13.32
N ALA A 186 -25.91 2.45 13.34
CA ALA A 186 -27.09 3.31 13.38
C ALA A 186 -27.99 3.17 12.14
N TYR A 187 -27.46 2.69 11.02
CA TYR A 187 -28.21 2.42 9.79
C TYR A 187 -28.56 0.94 9.65
N TYR A 188 -27.75 0.03 10.18
CA TYR A 188 -28.10 -1.41 10.23
C TYR A 188 -29.43 -1.62 10.96
N SER A 189 -29.68 -0.90 12.07
CA SER A 189 -30.96 -0.94 12.79
C SER A 189 -32.15 -0.36 12.00
N LYS A 190 -31.89 0.39 10.92
CA LYS A 190 -32.93 0.92 10.02
C LYS A 190 -33.22 -0.04 8.86
N TRP A 191 -32.20 -0.73 8.38
CA TRP A 191 -32.29 -1.62 7.22
C TRP A 191 -32.75 -3.03 7.59
N ILE A 192 -32.36 -3.53 8.76
CA ILE A 192 -32.74 -4.85 9.24
C ILE A 192 -34.06 -4.76 10.00
N ARG A 193 -35.09 -5.45 9.51
CA ARG A 193 -36.43 -5.51 10.11
C ARG A 193 -36.88 -6.94 10.40
N GLY A 194 -36.62 -7.87 9.47
CA GLY A 194 -36.97 -9.29 9.60
C GLY A 194 -35.83 -10.21 9.20
N HIS A 195 -36.00 -11.51 9.43
CA HIS A 195 -35.02 -12.54 9.10
C HIS A 195 -34.62 -12.55 7.61
N ARG A 196 -35.50 -12.07 6.71
CA ARG A 196 -35.26 -11.99 5.26
C ARG A 196 -34.25 -10.90 4.86
N ASP A 197 -33.97 -9.96 5.75
CA ASP A 197 -32.95 -8.92 5.53
C ASP A 197 -31.54 -9.42 5.91
N LEU A 198 -31.45 -10.63 6.47
CA LEU A 198 -30.21 -11.25 6.93
C LEU A 198 -29.80 -12.41 6.00
N PRO A 199 -28.48 -12.65 5.83
CA PRO A 199 -27.38 -11.86 6.39
C PRO A 199 -27.17 -10.54 5.62
N LEU A 200 -26.91 -9.46 6.36
CA LEU A 200 -26.43 -8.20 5.78
C LEU A 200 -24.90 -8.21 5.82
N LYS A 201 -24.25 -8.15 4.65
CA LYS A 201 -22.79 -8.26 4.54
C LYS A 201 -22.19 -7.11 3.75
N LEU A 202 -21.51 -6.17 4.42
CA LEU A 202 -20.90 -5.01 3.77
C LEU A 202 -19.39 -4.95 4.01
N ASN A 203 -18.69 -4.38 3.03
CA ASN A 203 -17.28 -4.02 3.11
C ASN A 203 -17.10 -2.58 2.63
N GLN A 204 -16.07 -1.87 3.09
CA GLN A 204 -15.64 -0.63 2.46
C GLN A 204 -14.12 -0.53 2.41
N TRP A 205 -13.62 0.10 1.34
CA TRP A 205 -12.22 0.48 1.18
C TRP A 205 -12.09 1.97 1.42
N CYS A 206 -11.26 2.36 2.37
CA CYS A 206 -11.18 3.77 2.76
C CYS A 206 -9.93 4.11 3.57
N ASN A 207 -9.76 5.40 3.87
CA ASN A 207 -8.84 5.86 4.90
C ASN A 207 -9.53 5.94 6.27
N VAL A 208 -8.68 5.87 7.30
CA VAL A 208 -9.03 6.07 8.71
C VAL A 208 -8.00 6.95 9.37
N VAL A 209 -8.44 7.75 10.35
CA VAL A 209 -7.57 8.60 11.15
C VAL A 209 -7.61 8.17 12.62
N ARG A 210 -6.44 7.82 13.16
CA ARG A 210 -6.21 7.57 14.60
C ARG A 210 -5.08 8.47 15.05
N TRP A 211 -5.39 9.46 15.88
CA TRP A 211 -4.42 10.48 16.30
C TRP A 211 -3.53 10.01 17.44
N GLU A 212 -2.75 8.98 17.16
CA GLU A 212 -1.90 8.31 18.13
C GLU A 212 -0.71 9.20 18.56
N PHE A 213 -0.40 9.16 19.85
CA PHE A 213 0.69 9.96 20.47
C PHE A 213 2.04 9.25 20.48
N SER A 214 2.05 7.95 20.21
CA SER A 214 3.30 7.19 20.13
C SER A 214 4.10 7.55 18.89
N HIS A 215 5.38 7.17 18.88
CA HIS A 215 6.26 7.39 17.73
C HIS A 215 5.69 6.71 16.46
N PRO A 216 5.39 7.47 15.39
CA PRO A 216 4.83 6.90 14.18
C PRO A 216 5.93 6.19 13.37
N THR A 217 5.55 5.13 12.68
CA THR A 217 6.44 4.35 11.82
C THR A 217 5.72 4.11 10.49
N PRO A 218 6.32 4.44 9.33
CA PRO A 218 5.68 4.26 8.03
C PRO A 218 5.03 2.88 7.90
N PHE A 219 3.79 2.83 7.40
CA PHE A 219 2.94 1.63 7.29
C PHE A 219 2.51 0.97 8.61
N ILE A 220 3.44 0.75 9.54
CA ILE A 220 3.19 -0.01 10.76
C ILE A 220 2.26 0.75 11.70
N ARG A 221 2.49 2.04 11.86
CA ARG A 221 1.76 2.91 12.79
C ARG A 221 1.76 4.34 12.26
N SER A 222 0.81 4.63 11.37
CA SER A 222 0.55 5.97 10.86
C SER A 222 -0.75 6.51 11.43
N ARG A 223 -0.86 7.85 11.49
CA ARG A 223 -2.08 8.52 11.96
C ARG A 223 -3.20 8.44 10.95
N GLU A 224 -2.86 8.51 9.67
CA GLU A 224 -3.75 8.20 8.57
C GLU A 224 -3.23 6.93 7.86
N PHE A 225 -4.13 5.99 7.60
CA PHE A 225 -3.80 4.80 6.83
C PHE A 225 -4.97 4.36 5.97
N LEU A 226 -4.66 3.67 4.87
CA LEU A 226 -5.66 2.97 4.07
C LEU A 226 -5.93 1.61 4.70
N TRP A 227 -7.19 1.22 4.69
CA TRP A 227 -7.61 -0.10 5.08
C TRP A 227 -8.84 -0.53 4.30
N GLN A 228 -9.22 -1.77 4.53
CA GLN A 228 -10.59 -2.19 4.36
C GLN A 228 -11.20 -2.45 5.74
N GLU A 229 -12.52 -2.41 5.80
CA GLU A 229 -13.28 -2.87 6.96
C GLU A 229 -14.57 -3.52 6.49
N GLY A 230 -14.78 -4.76 6.92
CA GLY A 230 -16.00 -5.50 6.70
C GLY A 230 -16.85 -5.53 7.95
N HIS A 231 -18.16 -5.37 7.79
CA HIS A 231 -19.15 -5.42 8.86
C HIS A 231 -20.36 -6.21 8.42
N THR A 232 -20.69 -7.25 9.16
CA THR A 232 -21.75 -8.19 8.80
C THR A 232 -22.68 -8.44 9.96
N ALA A 233 -23.93 -8.79 9.65
CA ALA A 233 -24.98 -9.11 10.61
C ALA A 233 -25.73 -10.38 10.17
N PHE A 234 -25.93 -11.28 11.12
CA PHE A 234 -26.47 -12.62 10.94
C PHE A 234 -27.64 -12.89 11.89
N ALA A 235 -28.46 -13.88 11.54
CA ALA A 235 -29.53 -14.35 12.40
C ALA A 235 -29.00 -15.23 13.54
N THR A 236 -27.95 -16.02 13.28
CA THR A 236 -27.40 -17.00 14.23
C THR A 236 -25.92 -16.77 14.53
N LYS A 237 -25.48 -17.30 15.68
CA LYS A 237 -24.07 -17.30 16.07
C LYS A 237 -23.22 -18.15 15.15
N ASP A 238 -23.72 -19.31 14.72
CA ASP A 238 -22.96 -20.27 13.93
C ASP A 238 -22.57 -19.69 12.56
N GLU A 239 -23.48 -18.96 11.91
CA GLU A 239 -23.18 -18.23 10.66
C GLU A 239 -22.12 -17.14 10.86
N ALA A 240 -22.22 -16.41 11.99
CA ALA A 240 -21.25 -15.37 12.32
C ALA A 240 -19.85 -15.98 12.61
N ASP A 241 -19.79 -17.04 13.41
CA ASP A 241 -18.54 -17.74 13.73
C ASP A 241 -17.87 -18.32 12.47
N GLN A 242 -18.67 -18.87 11.55
CA GLN A 242 -18.17 -19.41 10.29
C GLN A 242 -17.47 -18.31 9.46
N GLU A 243 -18.12 -17.16 9.25
CA GLU A 243 -17.54 -16.07 8.48
C GLU A 243 -16.24 -15.53 9.13
N VAL A 244 -16.17 -15.49 10.47
CA VAL A 244 -14.95 -15.03 11.17
C VAL A 244 -13.74 -15.84 10.73
N LEU A 245 -13.88 -17.17 10.65
CA LEU A 245 -12.80 -18.07 10.27
C LEU A 245 -12.53 -18.06 8.76
N GLU A 246 -13.56 -17.91 7.93
CA GLU A 246 -13.41 -17.77 6.47
C GLU A 246 -12.61 -16.50 6.12
N ILE A 247 -12.92 -15.37 6.77
CA ILE A 247 -12.18 -14.12 6.58
C ILE A 247 -10.75 -14.23 7.13
N LEU A 248 -10.58 -14.86 8.30
CA LEU A 248 -9.24 -15.10 8.86
C LEU A 248 -8.36 -15.92 7.91
N GLU A 249 -8.95 -16.87 7.20
CA GLU A 249 -8.25 -17.65 6.17
C GLU A 249 -7.88 -16.78 4.96
N LEU A 250 -8.76 -15.88 4.49
CA LEU A 250 -8.40 -14.93 3.44
C LEU A 250 -7.23 -14.02 3.85
N TYR A 251 -7.17 -13.60 5.10
CA TYR A 251 -6.03 -12.84 5.62
C TYR A 251 -4.74 -13.66 5.67
N ARG A 252 -4.79 -14.92 6.09
CA ARG A 252 -3.63 -15.83 5.99
C ARG A 252 -3.16 -15.90 4.53
N ARG A 253 -4.07 -16.05 3.57
CA ARG A 253 -3.76 -16.12 2.13
C ARG A 253 -3.11 -14.84 1.61
N ILE A 254 -3.54 -13.66 2.04
CA ILE A 254 -2.84 -12.40 1.72
C ILE A 254 -1.37 -12.50 2.15
N TYR A 255 -1.12 -12.86 3.40
CA TYR A 255 0.24 -12.91 3.92
C TYR A 255 1.08 -14.01 3.27
N GLU A 256 0.59 -15.25 3.23
CA GLU A 256 1.38 -16.39 2.78
C GLU A 256 1.41 -16.51 1.26
N GLU A 257 0.27 -16.36 0.57
CA GLU A 257 0.20 -16.59 -0.87
C GLU A 257 0.67 -15.39 -1.68
N LEU A 258 0.40 -14.15 -1.24
CA LEU A 258 0.75 -12.94 -1.99
C LEU A 258 2.05 -12.31 -1.47
N LEU A 259 2.16 -12.15 -0.16
CA LEU A 259 3.30 -11.48 0.47
C LEU A 259 4.45 -12.43 0.83
N ALA A 260 4.26 -13.75 0.71
CA ALA A 260 5.25 -14.76 1.09
C ALA A 260 5.73 -14.63 2.55
N ILE A 261 4.84 -14.29 3.47
CA ILE A 261 5.10 -14.13 4.90
C ILE A 261 4.31 -15.21 5.67
N PRO A 262 4.98 -16.11 6.41
CA PRO A 262 4.28 -17.05 7.25
C PRO A 262 3.58 -16.32 8.41
N VAL A 263 2.35 -16.71 8.70
CA VAL A 263 1.58 -16.15 9.82
C VAL A 263 0.94 -17.23 10.66
N ILE A 264 0.75 -16.93 11.95
CA ILE A 264 0.06 -17.81 12.89
C ILE A 264 -1.36 -17.30 13.06
N LYS A 265 -2.34 -18.10 12.64
CA LYS A 265 -3.76 -17.86 12.99
C LYS A 265 -3.98 -18.17 14.46
N GLY A 266 -4.65 -17.28 15.18
CA GLY A 266 -4.93 -17.47 16.60
C GLY A 266 -6.14 -16.71 17.10
N LYS A 267 -6.56 -17.03 18.32
CA LYS A 267 -7.55 -16.28 19.08
C LYS A 267 -6.80 -15.43 20.12
N LYS A 268 -7.13 -14.13 20.19
CA LYS A 268 -6.59 -13.22 21.19
C LYS A 268 -7.04 -13.65 22.60
N SER A 269 -6.20 -13.36 23.59
CA SER A 269 -6.57 -13.51 25.00
C SER A 269 -7.69 -12.54 25.37
N GLU A 270 -8.34 -12.74 26.53
CA GLU A 270 -9.40 -11.83 26.99
C GLU A 270 -8.90 -10.39 27.23
N LEU A 271 -7.61 -10.20 27.54
CA LEU A 271 -7.00 -8.88 27.72
C LEU A 271 -6.68 -8.17 26.39
N GLU A 272 -6.41 -8.94 25.33
CA GLU A 272 -5.96 -8.42 24.02
C GLU A 272 -7.06 -8.44 22.95
N LYS A 273 -8.24 -9.01 23.25
CA LYS A 273 -9.37 -9.00 22.32
C LYS A 273 -9.90 -7.58 22.16
N PHE A 274 -10.58 -7.33 21.05
CA PHE A 274 -11.33 -6.09 20.88
C PHE A 274 -12.38 -5.95 21.99
N ALA A 275 -12.36 -4.82 22.70
CA ALA A 275 -13.18 -4.59 23.88
C ALA A 275 -14.70 -4.71 23.60
N GLY A 276 -15.14 -4.31 22.41
CA GLY A 276 -16.53 -4.47 21.97
C GLY A 276 -16.90 -5.88 21.49
N GLY A 277 -15.93 -6.80 21.39
CA GLY A 277 -16.10 -8.12 20.79
C GLY A 277 -16.39 -9.24 21.79
N LEU A 278 -17.14 -10.26 21.35
CA LEU A 278 -17.27 -11.53 22.08
C LEU A 278 -15.92 -12.25 22.09
N TYR A 279 -15.30 -12.41 20.93
CA TYR A 279 -13.93 -12.88 20.77
C TYR A 279 -13.25 -12.26 19.54
N THR A 280 -11.93 -12.28 19.52
CA THR A 280 -11.12 -11.77 18.40
C THR A 280 -10.19 -12.86 17.90
N THR A 281 -10.15 -13.04 16.57
CA THR A 281 -9.12 -13.83 15.90
C THR A 281 -8.18 -12.92 15.12
N SER A 282 -6.94 -13.35 14.95
CA SER A 282 -5.91 -12.60 14.23
C SER A 282 -4.93 -13.51 13.50
N VAL A 283 -4.26 -12.93 12.51
CA VAL A 283 -3.02 -13.47 11.96
C VAL A 283 -1.84 -12.70 12.56
N GLU A 284 -0.91 -13.41 13.18
CA GLU A 284 0.29 -12.85 13.78
C GLU A 284 1.50 -13.15 12.89
N ALA A 285 2.24 -12.10 12.52
CA ALA A 285 3.55 -12.22 11.88
C ALA A 285 4.65 -11.96 12.91
N PHE A 286 5.88 -12.37 12.59
CA PHE A 286 7.05 -12.14 13.45
C PHE A 286 8.16 -11.49 12.63
N VAL A 287 8.84 -10.49 13.21
CA VAL A 287 9.97 -9.79 12.58
C VAL A 287 11.26 -10.18 13.30
N PRO A 288 12.06 -11.11 12.76
CA PRO A 288 13.22 -11.69 13.45
C PRO A 288 14.23 -10.66 13.93
N ASN A 289 14.56 -9.66 13.10
CA ASN A 289 15.57 -8.65 13.42
C ASN A 289 15.19 -7.76 14.61
N THR A 290 13.89 -7.70 14.97
CA THR A 290 13.43 -6.96 16.14
C THR A 290 13.06 -7.86 17.33
N GLY A 291 12.89 -9.17 17.10
CA GLY A 291 12.37 -10.11 18.08
C GLY A 291 10.91 -9.85 18.47
N ARG A 292 10.13 -9.14 17.64
CA ARG A 292 8.75 -8.73 17.96
C ARG A 292 7.71 -9.39 17.07
N GLY A 293 6.61 -9.79 17.69
CA GLY A 293 5.37 -10.14 16.99
C GLY A 293 4.63 -8.90 16.53
N ILE A 294 3.91 -9.00 15.42
CA ILE A 294 3.07 -7.94 14.88
C ILE A 294 1.77 -8.53 14.35
N GLN A 295 0.66 -8.00 14.82
CA GLN A 295 -0.66 -8.35 14.32
C GLN A 295 -0.83 -7.82 12.89
N GLY A 296 -1.10 -8.74 11.96
CA GLY A 296 -1.26 -8.43 10.55
C GLY A 296 -2.68 -8.04 10.14
N ALA A 297 -3.67 -8.77 10.64
CA ALA A 297 -5.10 -8.52 10.40
C ALA A 297 -5.95 -9.14 11.52
N THR A 298 -7.20 -8.69 11.64
CA THR A 298 -8.16 -9.21 12.64
C THR A 298 -9.52 -9.52 12.08
N SER A 299 -10.13 -10.56 12.61
CA SER A 299 -11.52 -10.93 12.39
C SER A 299 -12.22 -11.16 13.73
N HIS A 300 -13.17 -10.28 14.05
CA HIS A 300 -13.85 -10.20 15.33
C HIS A 300 -15.26 -10.81 15.22
N CYS A 301 -15.61 -11.70 16.15
CA CYS A 301 -17.02 -11.94 16.45
C CYS A 301 -17.43 -10.89 17.48
N LEU A 302 -18.32 -9.98 17.08
CA LEU A 302 -18.84 -8.93 17.95
C LEU A 302 -19.95 -9.45 18.87
N GLY A 303 -20.45 -10.65 18.60
CA GLY A 303 -21.60 -11.21 19.28
C GLY A 303 -22.82 -10.31 19.08
N GLN A 304 -23.49 -9.99 20.18
CA GLN A 304 -24.66 -9.10 20.20
C GLN A 304 -24.36 -7.78 20.93
N ASN A 305 -23.10 -7.45 21.23
CA ASN A 305 -22.73 -6.28 22.03
C ASN A 305 -23.17 -4.97 21.35
N PHE A 306 -22.77 -4.80 20.09
CA PHE A 306 -23.18 -3.64 19.29
C PHE A 306 -24.67 -3.69 18.91
N ALA A 307 -25.24 -4.89 18.68
CA ALA A 307 -26.66 -5.05 18.41
C ALA A 307 -27.53 -4.56 19.57
N LYS A 308 -27.12 -4.82 20.81
CA LYS A 308 -27.76 -4.28 22.03
C LYS A 308 -27.66 -2.76 22.07
N MET A 309 -26.46 -2.21 21.86
CA MET A 309 -26.17 -0.77 21.91
C MET A 309 -26.96 0.03 20.86
N PHE A 310 -27.02 -0.46 19.62
CA PHE A 310 -27.67 0.20 18.49
C PHE A 310 -29.10 -0.29 18.23
N GLN A 311 -29.61 -1.18 19.10
CA GLN A 311 -30.94 -1.79 19.00
C GLN A 311 -31.20 -2.45 17.63
N ILE A 312 -30.19 -3.16 17.10
CA ILE A 312 -30.30 -3.89 15.83
C ILE A 312 -31.04 -5.20 16.10
N ASN A 313 -32.35 -5.16 15.91
CA ASN A 313 -33.25 -6.29 16.12
C ASN A 313 -33.88 -6.73 14.80
N PHE A 314 -34.35 -7.97 14.73
CA PHE A 314 -35.13 -8.50 13.62
C PHE A 314 -36.26 -9.40 14.13
N GLU A 315 -37.32 -9.53 13.33
CA GLU A 315 -38.35 -10.55 13.54
C GLU A 315 -37.91 -11.90 12.94
N ASN A 316 -37.78 -12.93 13.80
CA ASN A 316 -37.38 -14.27 13.37
C ASN A 316 -38.52 -14.99 12.60
N GLU A 317 -38.28 -16.21 12.12
CA GLU A 317 -39.28 -16.98 11.37
C GLU A 317 -40.55 -17.31 12.18
N LYS A 318 -40.48 -17.23 13.51
CA LYS A 318 -41.60 -17.47 14.43
C LYS A 318 -42.35 -16.19 14.81
N GLY A 319 -41.96 -15.04 14.27
CA GLY A 319 -42.55 -13.74 14.62
C GLY A 319 -42.00 -13.13 15.92
N GLU A 320 -40.94 -13.68 16.49
CA GLU A 320 -40.35 -13.21 17.75
C GLU A 320 -39.23 -12.21 17.48
N LYS A 321 -39.10 -11.20 18.35
CA LYS A 321 -38.02 -10.22 18.28
C LYS A 321 -36.70 -10.83 18.77
N ALA A 322 -35.71 -10.88 17.89
CA ALA A 322 -34.34 -11.34 18.18
C ALA A 322 -33.30 -10.26 17.84
N MET A 323 -32.09 -10.39 18.38
CA MET A 323 -30.95 -9.52 18.06
C MET A 323 -29.98 -10.20 17.12
N VAL A 324 -29.41 -9.43 16.20
CA VAL A 324 -28.43 -9.94 15.23
C VAL A 324 -27.11 -10.30 15.88
N TRP A 325 -26.42 -11.27 15.29
CA TRP A 325 -25.01 -11.57 15.57
C TRP A 325 -24.14 -10.83 14.58
N GLN A 326 -23.11 -10.12 15.04
CA GLN A 326 -22.30 -9.26 14.17
C GLN A 326 -20.84 -9.69 14.14
N ASN A 327 -20.19 -9.43 13.02
CA ASN A 327 -18.73 -9.47 12.89
C ASN A 327 -18.19 -8.12 12.39
N SER A 328 -16.95 -7.84 12.73
CA SER A 328 -16.13 -6.86 12.00
C SER A 328 -14.75 -7.42 11.72
N TRP A 329 -14.13 -7.02 10.62
CA TRP A 329 -12.82 -7.52 10.23
C TRP A 329 -12.03 -6.50 9.42
N ALA A 330 -10.71 -6.43 9.70
CA ALA A 330 -9.83 -5.39 9.18
C ALA A 330 -8.40 -5.88 8.88
N TYR A 331 -7.81 -5.38 7.79
CA TYR A 331 -6.39 -5.27 7.50
C TYR A 331 -6.12 -3.92 6.83
N SER A 332 -4.90 -3.41 7.01
CA SER A 332 -4.48 -2.10 6.52
C SER A 332 -3.18 -2.17 5.72
N THR A 333 -2.69 -1.01 5.28
CA THR A 333 -1.36 -0.85 4.68
C THR A 333 -0.20 -1.28 5.59
N ARG A 334 -0.45 -1.60 6.87
CA ARG A 334 0.51 -2.31 7.73
C ARG A 334 1.03 -3.59 7.09
N THR A 335 0.19 -4.30 6.33
CA THR A 335 0.57 -5.48 5.54
C THR A 335 1.82 -5.25 4.71
N ILE A 336 1.91 -4.09 4.04
CA ILE A 336 3.05 -3.69 3.21
C ILE A 336 4.30 -3.43 4.07
N GLY A 337 4.14 -2.77 5.22
CA GLY A 337 5.24 -2.55 6.15
C GLY A 337 5.83 -3.85 6.69
N VAL A 338 4.98 -4.82 7.05
CA VAL A 338 5.44 -6.15 7.49
C VAL A 338 6.23 -6.84 6.38
N MET A 339 5.77 -6.78 5.13
CA MET A 339 6.49 -7.32 3.98
C MET A 339 7.89 -6.70 3.83
N VAL A 340 8.01 -5.38 3.94
CA VAL A 340 9.31 -4.70 3.91
C VAL A 340 10.21 -5.16 5.05
N MET A 341 9.67 -5.25 6.27
CA MET A 341 10.44 -5.70 7.44
C MET A 341 10.94 -7.14 7.32
N VAL A 342 10.12 -8.05 6.79
CA VAL A 342 10.46 -9.46 6.65
C VAL A 342 11.49 -9.65 5.54
N HIS A 343 11.22 -9.14 4.33
CA HIS A 343 12.00 -9.50 3.15
C HIS A 343 13.16 -8.55 2.84
N GLY A 344 13.05 -7.27 3.17
CA GLY A 344 14.06 -6.27 2.79
C GLY A 344 15.45 -6.64 3.33
N ASP A 345 16.49 -6.19 2.65
CA ASP A 345 17.89 -6.45 3.00
C ASP A 345 18.74 -5.17 2.94
N ASP A 346 20.06 -5.34 3.04
CA ASP A 346 21.03 -4.22 2.99
C ASP A 346 21.19 -3.60 1.59
N LYS A 347 20.63 -4.21 0.54
CA LYS A 347 20.60 -3.66 -0.82
C LYS A 347 19.33 -2.85 -1.08
N GLY A 348 18.24 -3.18 -0.37
CA GLY A 348 17.00 -2.41 -0.41
C GLY A 348 15.76 -3.25 -0.19
N LEU A 349 14.70 -2.91 -0.94
CA LEU A 349 13.48 -3.68 -0.94
C LEU A 349 13.71 -5.06 -1.56
N VAL A 350 12.93 -6.03 -1.09
CA VAL A 350 12.80 -7.34 -1.72
C VAL A 350 11.31 -7.63 -1.82
N LEU A 351 10.76 -7.54 -3.04
CA LEU A 351 9.33 -7.68 -3.26
C LEU A 351 8.97 -9.09 -3.74
N PRO A 352 7.98 -9.75 -3.13
CA PRO A 352 7.44 -10.99 -3.67
C PRO A 352 6.88 -10.77 -5.08
N PRO A 353 7.14 -11.67 -6.07
CA PRO A 353 6.73 -11.46 -7.45
C PRO A 353 5.23 -11.27 -7.67
N LYS A 354 4.37 -11.73 -6.76
CA LYS A 354 2.91 -11.53 -6.87
C LYS A 354 2.46 -10.10 -6.58
N VAL A 355 3.27 -9.32 -5.85
CA VAL A 355 2.97 -7.94 -5.48
C VAL A 355 4.00 -6.92 -5.98
N ALA A 356 5.07 -7.35 -6.65
CA ALA A 356 6.01 -6.44 -7.27
C ALA A 356 5.38 -5.71 -8.48
N ALA A 357 5.36 -4.38 -8.50
CA ALA A 357 4.80 -3.61 -9.63
C ALA A 357 5.50 -3.98 -10.96
N VAL A 358 6.83 -4.08 -10.91
CA VAL A 358 7.68 -4.63 -11.97
C VAL A 358 8.26 -5.95 -11.46
N GLN A 359 7.99 -7.04 -12.18
CA GLN A 359 8.57 -8.36 -11.90
C GLN A 359 9.92 -8.53 -12.58
N VAL A 360 10.06 -8.01 -13.79
CA VAL A 360 11.27 -8.16 -14.62
C VAL A 360 11.70 -6.80 -15.17
N ILE A 361 12.93 -6.39 -14.92
CA ILE A 361 13.53 -5.21 -15.55
C ILE A 361 14.60 -5.65 -16.55
N VAL A 362 14.48 -5.20 -17.79
CA VAL A 362 15.45 -5.46 -18.85
C VAL A 362 16.37 -4.26 -19.00
N ILE A 363 17.68 -4.48 -18.96
CA ILE A 363 18.69 -3.42 -18.99
C ILE A 363 19.67 -3.67 -20.13
N PRO A 364 19.79 -2.74 -21.09
CA PRO A 364 20.79 -2.85 -22.13
C PRO A 364 22.19 -2.60 -21.56
N VAL A 365 23.16 -3.40 -21.99
CA VAL A 365 24.58 -3.29 -21.64
C VAL A 365 25.37 -2.92 -22.90
N PRO A 366 25.31 -1.65 -23.35
CA PRO A 366 26.05 -1.24 -24.54
C PRO A 366 27.55 -1.31 -24.28
N TYR A 367 28.28 -1.87 -25.25
CA TYR A 367 29.74 -1.90 -25.25
C TYR A 367 30.28 -1.03 -26.39
N LYS A 368 31.53 -0.59 -26.27
CA LYS A 368 32.18 0.21 -27.31
C LYS A 368 32.20 -0.58 -28.63
N ASP A 369 31.82 0.06 -29.72
CA ASP A 369 31.75 -0.50 -31.08
C ASP A 369 30.61 -1.52 -31.35
N ALA A 370 29.66 -1.67 -30.42
CA ALA A 370 28.47 -2.50 -30.63
C ALA A 370 27.29 -1.72 -31.24
N ASP A 371 26.42 -2.43 -31.97
CA ASP A 371 25.17 -1.88 -32.47
C ASP A 371 24.17 -1.67 -31.31
N ALA A 372 24.17 -0.46 -30.76
CA ALA A 372 23.30 -0.08 -29.65
C ALA A 372 21.81 -0.19 -30.02
N GLN A 373 21.45 0.06 -31.28
CA GLN A 373 20.05 -0.04 -31.72
C GLN A 373 19.58 -1.49 -31.70
N ALA A 374 20.41 -2.42 -32.21
CA ALA A 374 20.09 -3.84 -32.15
C ALA A 374 19.90 -4.35 -30.71
N ILE A 375 20.70 -3.85 -29.76
CA ILE A 375 20.55 -4.16 -28.32
C ILE A 375 19.22 -3.61 -27.78
N PHE A 376 18.88 -2.36 -28.08
CA PHE A 376 17.64 -1.76 -27.62
C PHE A 376 16.40 -2.45 -28.20
N ASP A 377 16.46 -2.82 -29.47
CA ASP A 377 15.39 -3.55 -30.15
C ASP A 377 15.19 -4.94 -29.52
N ALA A 378 16.28 -5.65 -29.20
CA ALA A 378 16.21 -6.93 -28.51
C ALA A 378 15.67 -6.82 -27.08
N CYS A 379 16.06 -5.78 -26.33
CA CYS A 379 15.49 -5.50 -25.02
C CYS A 379 13.98 -5.29 -25.11
N THR A 380 13.53 -4.47 -26.06
CA THR A 380 12.11 -4.19 -26.29
C THR A 380 11.35 -5.45 -26.67
N SER A 381 11.89 -6.24 -27.59
CA SER A 381 11.31 -7.53 -28.01
C SER A 381 11.21 -8.54 -26.87
N THR A 382 12.20 -8.55 -25.97
CA THR A 382 12.20 -9.41 -24.77
C THR A 382 11.08 -9.00 -23.82
N VAL A 383 10.92 -7.70 -23.54
CA VAL A 383 9.81 -7.19 -22.72
C VAL A 383 8.46 -7.55 -23.34
N ASP A 384 8.28 -7.33 -24.65
CA ASP A 384 7.03 -7.69 -25.34
C ASP A 384 6.71 -9.18 -25.20
N THR A 385 7.72 -10.05 -25.28
CA THR A 385 7.56 -11.49 -25.12
C THR A 385 7.16 -11.85 -23.69
N LEU A 386 7.79 -11.23 -22.68
CA LEU A 386 7.46 -11.43 -21.26
C LEU A 386 6.06 -10.93 -20.92
N CYS A 387 5.68 -9.75 -21.41
CA CYS A 387 4.35 -9.17 -21.24
C CYS A 387 3.27 -10.06 -21.88
N LYS A 388 3.51 -10.60 -23.09
CA LYS A 388 2.62 -11.58 -23.72
C LYS A 388 2.48 -12.88 -22.92
N ALA A 389 3.52 -13.26 -22.18
CA ALA A 389 3.49 -14.40 -21.26
C ALA A 389 2.85 -14.07 -19.89
N GLY A 390 2.39 -12.83 -19.67
CA GLY A 390 1.69 -12.40 -18.46
C GLY A 390 2.59 -11.84 -17.35
N PHE A 391 3.87 -11.61 -17.62
CA PHE A 391 4.77 -10.96 -16.65
C PHE A 391 4.66 -9.43 -16.73
N ARG A 392 4.79 -8.76 -15.58
CA ARG A 392 4.95 -7.31 -15.51
C ARG A 392 6.41 -6.97 -15.77
N ALA A 393 6.76 -6.76 -17.03
CA ALA A 393 8.13 -6.48 -17.45
C ALA A 393 8.27 -5.04 -17.97
N GLU A 394 9.42 -4.43 -17.68
CA GLU A 394 9.79 -3.10 -18.19
C GLU A 394 11.22 -3.12 -18.74
N VAL A 395 11.58 -2.09 -19.51
CA VAL A 395 12.95 -1.87 -19.99
C VAL A 395 13.45 -0.50 -19.54
N ASP A 396 14.69 -0.44 -19.04
CA ASP A 396 15.35 0.80 -18.68
C ASP A 396 16.31 1.27 -19.78
N LEU A 397 15.79 2.04 -20.73
CA LEU A 397 16.54 2.60 -21.86
C LEU A 397 17.24 3.93 -21.56
N ARG A 398 17.23 4.42 -20.32
CA ARG A 398 17.86 5.71 -19.97
C ARG A 398 19.35 5.69 -20.27
N ASP A 399 19.82 6.53 -21.18
CA ASP A 399 21.22 6.57 -21.64
C ASP A 399 22.14 7.42 -20.74
N ASN A 400 21.54 8.29 -19.94
CA ASN A 400 22.24 9.16 -18.98
C ASN A 400 22.75 8.43 -17.72
N TYR A 401 22.46 7.14 -17.56
CA TYR A 401 22.90 6.32 -16.44
C TYR A 401 23.68 5.08 -16.91
N SER A 402 24.80 4.80 -16.24
CA SER A 402 25.57 3.56 -16.47
C SER A 402 24.75 2.32 -16.06
N PRO A 403 24.97 1.14 -16.67
CA PRO A 403 24.30 -0.11 -16.28
C PRO A 403 24.38 -0.38 -14.77
N GLY A 404 25.56 -0.27 -14.15
CA GLY A 404 25.73 -0.46 -12.71
C GLY A 404 24.91 0.50 -11.83
N TRP A 405 24.59 1.71 -12.31
CA TRP A 405 23.67 2.61 -11.59
C TRP A 405 22.23 2.09 -11.65
N LYS A 406 21.81 1.61 -12.83
CA LYS A 406 20.47 1.02 -13.02
C LYS A 406 20.32 -0.24 -12.18
N TYR A 407 21.39 -1.05 -12.06
CA TYR A 407 21.40 -2.25 -11.22
C TYR A 407 21.06 -1.90 -9.77
N SER A 408 21.82 -0.97 -9.18
CA SER A 408 21.55 -0.49 -7.82
C SER A 408 20.17 0.14 -7.67
N HIS A 409 19.70 0.90 -8.67
CA HIS A 409 18.38 1.53 -8.63
C HIS A 409 17.24 0.51 -8.58
N TRP A 410 17.28 -0.53 -9.43
CA TRP A 410 16.22 -1.54 -9.48
C TRP A 410 16.34 -2.60 -8.38
N GLU A 411 17.56 -2.88 -7.89
CA GLU A 411 17.78 -3.65 -6.65
C GLU A 411 17.19 -2.91 -5.45
N MET A 412 17.45 -1.60 -5.29
CA MET A 412 16.86 -0.79 -4.22
C MET A 412 15.33 -0.84 -4.22
N LYS A 413 14.73 -0.80 -5.41
CA LYS A 413 13.27 -0.86 -5.60
C LYS A 413 12.70 -2.28 -5.46
N GLY A 414 13.54 -3.30 -5.32
CA GLY A 414 13.15 -4.68 -5.08
C GLY A 414 12.51 -5.37 -6.28
N VAL A 415 12.94 -5.05 -7.50
CA VAL A 415 12.50 -5.78 -8.69
C VAL A 415 13.01 -7.23 -8.61
N PRO A 416 12.13 -8.25 -8.68
CA PRO A 416 12.52 -9.65 -8.50
C PRO A 416 13.55 -10.17 -9.50
N LEU A 417 13.50 -9.73 -10.75
CA LEU A 417 14.39 -10.21 -11.81
C LEU A 417 14.96 -9.06 -12.63
N ARG A 418 16.28 -9.04 -12.79
CA ARG A 418 16.98 -8.21 -13.77
C ARG A 418 17.47 -9.09 -14.92
N LEU A 419 17.19 -8.68 -16.15
CA LEU A 419 17.74 -9.28 -17.37
C LEU A 419 18.69 -8.29 -18.03
N GLU A 420 19.88 -8.77 -18.39
CA GLU A 420 20.92 -7.97 -19.01
C GLU A 420 21.10 -8.42 -20.45
N ILE A 421 21.14 -7.48 -21.39
CA ILE A 421 21.33 -7.78 -22.81
C ILE A 421 22.47 -6.92 -23.34
N GLY A 422 23.59 -7.58 -23.64
CA GLY A 422 24.75 -6.99 -24.29
C GLY A 422 25.04 -7.61 -25.66
N PRO A 423 26.18 -7.23 -26.27
CA PRO A 423 26.54 -7.70 -27.61
C PRO A 423 26.79 -9.21 -27.70
N LYS A 424 27.31 -9.82 -26.62
CA LYS A 424 27.57 -11.27 -26.55
C LYS A 424 26.27 -12.07 -26.47
N ASP A 425 25.30 -11.56 -25.73
CA ASP A 425 23.96 -12.13 -25.59
C ASP A 425 23.25 -12.19 -26.95
N LEU A 426 23.30 -11.08 -27.70
CA LEU A 426 22.79 -11.02 -29.07
C LEU A 426 23.48 -12.02 -30.00
N ALA A 427 24.80 -12.08 -29.96
CA ALA A 427 25.57 -12.98 -30.84
C ALA A 427 25.28 -14.46 -30.56
N ASN A 428 24.99 -14.81 -29.30
CA ASN A 428 24.70 -16.19 -28.88
C ASN A 428 23.21 -16.52 -28.85
N ASN A 429 22.32 -15.56 -29.16
CA ASN A 429 20.87 -15.66 -28.97
C ASN A 429 20.51 -16.13 -27.55
N GLN A 430 21.20 -15.58 -26.56
CA GLN A 430 21.03 -15.85 -25.13
C GLN A 430 20.74 -14.53 -24.41
N VAL A 431 20.33 -14.62 -23.15
CA VAL A 431 20.19 -13.47 -22.26
C VAL A 431 20.93 -13.83 -20.99
N ASP A 432 21.95 -13.05 -20.62
CA ASP A 432 22.60 -13.16 -19.33
C ASP A 432 21.55 -12.89 -18.22
N LYS A 433 21.32 -13.92 -17.40
CA LYS A 433 20.33 -13.91 -16.33
C LYS A 433 21.05 -13.72 -15.01
N GLU A 434 20.94 -12.53 -14.42
CA GLU A 434 21.06 -12.44 -12.97
C GLU A 434 19.69 -12.70 -12.36
N LEU A 435 19.37 -13.99 -12.23
CA LEU A 435 18.17 -14.42 -11.54
C LEU A 435 18.38 -14.20 -10.05
N ILE A 436 17.80 -13.13 -9.49
CA ILE A 436 17.68 -12.98 -8.04
C ILE A 436 16.59 -13.95 -7.58
N ILE A 437 16.94 -15.26 -7.53
CA ILE A 437 16.04 -16.30 -7.05
C ILE A 437 15.89 -16.13 -5.54
N PHE A 438 14.77 -15.57 -5.11
CA PHE A 438 14.32 -15.78 -3.74
C PHE A 438 13.60 -17.14 -3.68
N LEU A 439 14.37 -18.19 -3.34
CA LEU A 439 13.83 -19.43 -2.83
C LEU A 439 13.27 -19.13 -1.44
N VAL A 440 12.02 -18.64 -1.39
CA VAL A 440 11.23 -18.68 -0.17
C VAL A 440 11.00 -20.17 0.10
N HIS A 441 11.82 -20.74 0.99
CA HIS A 441 11.55 -22.08 1.51
C HIS A 441 10.19 -22.03 2.18
N SER A 442 9.28 -22.83 1.64
CA SER A 442 7.90 -23.02 2.09
C SER A 442 7.87 -23.55 3.51
#